data_AF-A0A158NRY4-F1
#
_entry.id   AF-A0A158NRY4-F1
#
_cell.length_a   1.000
_cell.length_b   1.000
_cell.length_c   1.000
_cell.angle_alpha   90.00
_cell.angle_beta   90.00
_cell.angle_gamma   90.00
#
_symmetry.space_group_name_H-M   'P 1'
#
loop_
_entity.id
_entity.type
_entity.pdbx_description
1 polymer ?
#
loop_
_entity_poly.entity_id
_entity_poly.type
_entity_poly.pdbx_seq_one_letter_code
_entity_poly.pdbx_strand_id
1 'polypeptide(L)'
;MPKEMNKWDGCNRGHEDKAYFGVYFLQSFDPLHMIWDAHLRVRSILLNGYHLENRNLFRINDTTRRQKFLKQGRLPVVSFISEIPRTRHLLSTFTMDISLATQTMMFITITGYVQLDNKEEPIIYYFNRTFIIVPKDEGYCIQNEQLHISQLPESQLTKLHQQLNQLENQQIQSETPALSSVEVTNFVATESSDEMKQQMTLMLSQQTNMNLEWSLKCLQDTQWNYDNAISAFILNREQIPSQAFTK
;
A
#
# COMPACT_ATOMS: atom_id res chain seq x y z
N MET A 1 -17.46 -0.58 -3.93
CA MET A 1 -16.38 0.32 -3.47
C MET A 1 -15.89 1.13 -4.66
N PRO A 2 -15.72 2.45 -4.59
CA PRO A 2 -15.31 3.24 -5.75
C PRO A 2 -13.84 3.00 -6.08
N LYS A 3 -13.54 2.85 -7.37
CA LYS A 3 -12.25 2.49 -7.98
C LYS A 3 -11.13 3.54 -7.84
N GLU A 4 -11.23 4.48 -6.90
CA GLU A 4 -10.32 5.64 -6.81
C GLU A 4 -9.21 5.52 -5.75
N MET A 5 -9.17 4.43 -4.96
CA MET A 5 -8.27 4.34 -3.80
C MET A 5 -6.78 4.09 -4.15
N ASN A 6 -6.49 3.70 -5.40
CA ASN A 6 -5.13 3.42 -5.89
C ASN A 6 -4.33 4.67 -6.30
N LYS A 7 -4.88 5.88 -6.16
CA LYS A 7 -4.21 7.13 -6.59
C LYS A 7 -3.11 7.61 -5.63
N TRP A 8 -3.03 7.01 -4.44
CA TRP A 8 -2.06 7.38 -3.40
C TRP A 8 -0.77 6.55 -3.45
N ASP A 9 -0.75 5.46 -4.24
CA ASP A 9 0.48 4.72 -4.52
C ASP A 9 1.30 5.50 -5.57
N GLY A 10 2.62 5.53 -5.40
CA GLY A 10 3.53 6.57 -5.90
C GLY A 10 3.60 6.85 -7.42
N CYS A 11 2.77 6.25 -8.25
CA CYS A 11 2.79 6.36 -9.71
C CYS A 11 1.92 7.51 -10.28
N ASN A 12 0.91 8.01 -9.55
CA ASN A 12 -0.12 8.91 -10.13
C ASN A 12 -0.45 10.17 -9.31
N ARG A 13 0.52 10.75 -8.60
CA ARG A 13 0.31 11.96 -7.77
C ARG A 13 0.17 13.28 -8.57
N GLY A 14 0.40 13.26 -9.89
CA GLY A 14 0.61 14.47 -10.70
C GLY A 14 -0.60 15.09 -11.40
N HIS A 15 -1.81 14.55 -11.25
CA HIS A 15 -2.95 14.94 -12.11
C HIS A 15 -4.27 15.16 -11.35
N GLU A 16 -4.25 15.84 -10.19
CA GLU A 16 -5.49 16.17 -9.47
C GLU A 16 -5.70 17.70 -9.31
N ASP A 17 -6.78 18.18 -9.93
CA ASP A 17 -7.33 19.55 -9.87
C ASP A 17 -8.29 19.76 -8.69
N LYS A 18 -8.23 18.92 -7.64
CA LYS A 18 -9.13 19.02 -6.48
C LYS A 18 -8.44 19.79 -5.36
N ALA A 19 -9.11 20.83 -4.88
CA ALA A 19 -8.52 21.84 -4.02
C ALA A 19 -8.41 21.34 -2.58
N TYR A 20 -7.18 21.07 -2.13
CA TYR A 20 -6.89 20.72 -0.74
C TYR A 20 -6.73 21.97 0.12
N PHE A 21 -7.35 22.00 1.31
CA PHE A 21 -7.25 23.12 2.26
C PHE A 21 -6.89 22.66 3.68
N GLY A 22 -5.84 21.84 3.80
CA GLY A 22 -5.27 21.48 5.10
C GLY A 22 -4.87 20.03 5.18
N VAL A 23 -3.56 19.75 5.32
CA VAL A 23 -3.04 18.44 5.75
C VAL A 23 -2.27 18.64 7.04
N TYR A 24 -2.52 17.79 8.03
CA TYR A 24 -1.80 17.78 9.30
C TYR A 24 -1.21 16.42 9.58
N PHE A 25 0.02 16.39 10.10
CA PHE A 25 0.64 15.16 10.59
C PHE A 25 0.70 15.15 12.12
N LEU A 26 0.18 14.11 12.77
CA LEU A 26 0.34 13.88 14.20
C LEU A 26 1.04 12.55 14.44
N GLN A 27 2.13 12.55 15.22
CA GLN A 27 2.71 11.30 15.75
C GLN A 27 2.47 11.27 17.26
N SER A 28 1.97 10.13 17.74
CA SER A 28 2.02 9.79 19.17
C SER A 28 3.35 9.11 19.43
N PHE A 29 4.14 9.64 20.37
CA PHE A 29 5.23 8.90 21.00
C PHE A 29 4.77 8.55 22.41
N ASP A 30 4.58 7.27 22.68
CA ASP A 30 4.32 6.76 24.02
C ASP A 30 5.60 6.94 24.88
N PRO A 31 5.57 7.71 25.99
CA PRO A 31 6.76 8.02 26.78
C PRO A 31 7.40 6.81 27.49
N LEU A 32 6.69 5.68 27.61
CA LEU A 32 7.09 4.58 28.50
C LEU A 32 8.12 3.61 27.92
N HIS A 33 8.41 3.66 26.62
CA HIS A 33 9.30 2.69 25.96
C HIS A 33 10.72 3.24 25.65
N MET A 34 11.07 4.41 26.17
CA MET A 34 12.36 5.06 25.91
C MET A 34 13.48 4.52 26.80
N ILE A 35 13.62 3.20 26.94
CA ILE A 35 14.86 2.64 27.51
C ILE A 35 15.27 1.38 26.73
N TRP A 36 16.50 1.44 26.18
CA TRP A 36 17.31 0.38 25.57
C TRP A 36 16.93 -0.06 24.14
N ASP A 37 17.57 0.52 23.11
CA ASP A 37 18.45 -0.24 22.19
C ASP A 37 19.12 0.67 21.13
N ALA A 38 20.36 0.36 20.75
CA ALA A 38 21.10 1.09 19.71
C ALA A 38 20.48 0.93 18.30
N HIS A 39 19.67 -0.11 18.09
CA HIS A 39 18.90 -0.34 16.86
C HIS A 39 17.79 0.71 16.59
N LEU A 40 17.33 1.43 17.63
CA LEU A 40 16.36 2.52 17.45
C LEU A 40 16.97 3.76 16.78
N ARG A 41 18.30 3.91 16.81
CA ARG A 41 18.98 5.06 16.21
C ARG A 41 18.90 5.04 14.68
N VAL A 42 19.01 3.87 14.05
CA VAL A 42 18.82 3.72 12.59
C VAL A 42 17.35 3.87 12.19
N ARG A 43 16.42 3.33 12.99
CA ARG A 43 14.97 3.47 12.79
C ARG A 43 14.46 4.90 12.95
N SER A 44 15.12 5.71 13.77
CA SER A 44 14.83 7.15 13.92
C SER A 44 15.17 7.98 12.66
N ILE A 45 16.10 7.51 11.83
CA ILE A 45 16.54 8.20 10.61
C ILE A 45 15.49 8.06 9.48
N LEU A 46 14.76 6.94 9.40
CA LEU A 46 13.69 6.74 8.41
C LEU A 46 12.40 7.52 8.74
N LEU A 47 12.22 7.85 10.02
CA LEU A 47 11.16 8.75 10.49
C LEU A 47 11.48 10.23 10.24
N ASN A 48 12.70 10.62 9.83
CA ASN A 48 13.04 12.05 9.69
C ASN A 48 12.13 12.80 8.72
N GLY A 49 11.71 12.17 7.62
CA GLY A 49 10.82 12.81 6.64
C GLY A 49 9.47 13.20 7.23
N TYR A 50 8.91 12.36 8.10
CA TYR A 50 7.64 12.62 8.78
C TYR A 50 7.81 13.43 10.08
N HIS A 51 8.94 13.28 10.77
CA HIS A 51 9.21 13.93 12.06
C HIS A 51 9.46 15.44 11.92
N LEU A 52 10.07 15.89 10.82
CA LEU A 52 10.32 17.30 10.56
C LEU A 52 9.03 18.11 10.36
N GLU A 53 7.95 17.45 9.93
CA GLU A 53 6.67 18.07 9.60
C GLU A 53 5.56 17.70 10.61
N ASN A 54 5.93 17.12 11.76
CA ASN A 54 5.02 16.74 12.83
C ASN A 54 4.45 17.99 13.55
N ARG A 55 3.12 18.09 13.58
CA ARG A 55 2.39 19.18 14.23
C ARG A 55 1.69 18.73 15.50
N ASN A 56 2.46 18.46 16.55
CA ASN A 56 1.90 18.19 17.88
C ASN A 56 1.65 19.49 18.67
N LEU A 57 0.38 19.90 18.78
CA LEU A 57 -0.03 21.14 19.48
C LEU A 57 0.23 21.12 20.99
N PHE A 58 0.35 19.95 21.62
CA PHE A 58 0.73 19.83 23.03
C PHE A 58 2.22 20.11 23.26
N ARG A 59 3.06 19.94 22.22
CA ARG A 59 4.52 20.15 22.30
C ARG A 59 4.95 21.49 21.73
N ILE A 60 4.27 21.97 20.69
CA ILE A 60 4.60 23.23 20.02
C ILE A 60 3.76 24.32 20.65
N ASN A 61 4.38 25.26 21.37
CA ASN A 61 3.69 26.42 21.94
C ASN A 61 3.78 27.68 21.07
N ASP A 62 4.81 27.77 20.22
CA ASP A 62 5.02 28.87 19.30
C ASP A 62 3.95 28.90 18.19
N THR A 63 3.16 29.98 18.16
CA THR A 63 2.08 30.21 17.18
C THR A 63 2.58 30.23 15.74
N THR A 64 3.72 30.87 15.47
CA THR A 64 4.29 30.96 14.12
C THR A 64 4.68 29.57 13.63
N ARG A 65 5.27 28.74 14.49
CA ARG A 65 5.55 27.33 14.17
C ARG A 65 4.27 26.50 13.96
N ARG A 66 3.24 26.69 14.79
CA ARG A 66 1.93 26.01 14.64
C ARG A 66 1.28 26.31 13.29
N GLN A 67 1.43 27.54 12.80
CA GLN A 67 0.95 27.97 11.48
C GLN A 67 1.81 27.40 10.35
N LYS A 68 3.14 27.41 10.49
CA LYS A 68 4.07 26.86 9.48
C LYS A 68 3.81 25.37 9.18
N PHE A 69 3.52 24.57 10.20
CA PHE A 69 3.24 23.14 10.02
C PHE A 69 1.83 22.84 9.51
N LEU A 70 0.97 23.85 9.41
CA LEU A 70 -0.34 23.73 8.79
C LEU A 70 -0.23 24.12 7.31
N LYS A 71 -0.31 23.13 6.42
CA LYS A 71 -0.25 23.37 4.97
C LYS A 71 -1.60 23.88 4.47
N GLN A 72 -1.67 25.13 4.04
CA GLN A 72 -2.92 25.75 3.56
C GLN A 72 -2.83 26.09 2.08
N GLY A 73 -3.92 25.80 1.36
CA GLY A 73 -4.02 26.01 -0.07
C GLY A 73 -3.41 24.86 -0.89
N ARG A 74 -3.76 24.83 -2.18
CA ARG A 74 -3.45 23.73 -3.08
C ARG A 74 -1.94 23.48 -3.21
N LEU A 75 -1.16 24.51 -3.52
CA LEU A 75 0.26 24.36 -3.83
C LEU A 75 1.08 23.84 -2.62
N PRO A 76 0.98 24.44 -1.42
CA PRO A 76 1.71 23.93 -0.25
C PRO A 76 1.31 22.50 0.14
N VAL A 77 0.03 22.14 -0.02
CA VAL A 77 -0.45 20.78 0.27
C VAL A 77 0.13 19.77 -0.72
N VAL A 78 0.02 20.03 -2.02
CA VAL A 78 0.51 19.11 -3.05
C VAL A 78 2.04 18.98 -3.00
N SER A 79 2.77 20.07 -2.74
CA SER A 79 4.23 20.03 -2.52
C SER A 79 4.57 19.10 -1.36
N PHE A 80 3.90 19.30 -0.21
CA PHE A 80 4.11 18.47 0.97
C PHE A 80 3.82 16.98 0.71
N ILE A 81 2.69 16.65 0.05
CA ILE A 81 2.34 15.27 -0.33
C ILE A 81 3.30 14.68 -1.38
N SER A 82 4.01 15.52 -2.13
CA SER A 82 5.03 15.05 -3.08
C SER A 82 6.36 14.75 -2.37
N GLU A 83 6.66 15.48 -1.29
CA GLU A 83 7.85 15.33 -0.46
C GLU A 83 7.77 14.15 0.52
N ILE A 84 6.56 13.71 0.91
CA ILE A 84 6.41 12.54 1.79
C ILE A 84 6.97 11.28 1.10
N PRO A 85 7.63 10.38 1.86
CA PRO A 85 8.19 9.15 1.33
C PRO A 85 7.16 8.32 0.56
N ARG A 86 7.62 7.59 -0.46
CA ARG A 86 6.76 6.67 -1.22
C ARG A 86 6.30 5.54 -0.33
N THR A 87 5.01 5.22 -0.44
CA THR A 87 4.35 4.21 0.37
C THR A 87 3.49 3.31 -0.50
N ARG A 88 3.36 2.05 -0.09
CA ARG A 88 2.40 1.07 -0.60
C ARG A 88 1.33 0.82 0.45
N HIS A 89 0.08 1.14 0.14
CA HIS A 89 -1.02 0.92 1.09
C HIS A 89 -1.50 -0.53 1.04
N LEU A 90 -1.68 -1.15 2.20
CA LEU A 90 -2.21 -2.52 2.31
C LEU A 90 -3.74 -2.45 2.35
N LEU A 91 -4.36 -2.27 1.18
CA LEU A 91 -5.80 -1.95 1.07
C LEU A 91 -6.73 -2.99 1.71
N SER A 92 -6.32 -4.27 1.74
CA SER A 92 -7.07 -5.35 2.40
C SER A 92 -7.23 -5.14 3.91
N THR A 93 -6.41 -4.27 4.50
CA THR A 93 -6.42 -3.95 5.93
C THR A 93 -7.22 -2.70 6.27
N PHE A 94 -7.75 -2.01 5.27
CA PHE A 94 -8.39 -0.72 5.48
C PHE A 94 -9.74 -0.88 6.17
N THR A 95 -9.96 -0.05 7.19
CA THR A 95 -11.28 0.20 7.76
C THR A 95 -11.68 1.64 7.50
N MET A 96 -12.98 1.88 7.38
CA MET A 96 -13.54 3.21 7.17
C MET A 96 -14.73 3.42 8.10
N ASP A 97 -14.63 4.45 8.93
CA ASP A 97 -15.70 4.88 9.82
C ASP A 97 -16.23 6.24 9.34
N ILE A 98 -17.55 6.35 9.17
CA ILE A 98 -18.22 7.62 8.85
C ILE A 98 -18.76 8.19 10.16
N SER A 99 -18.08 9.18 10.71
CA SER A 99 -18.45 9.78 12.00
C SER A 99 -19.62 10.75 11.89
N LEU A 100 -19.74 11.44 10.75
CA LEU A 100 -20.81 12.39 10.47
C LEU A 100 -21.06 12.44 8.96
N ALA A 101 -22.32 12.41 8.54
CA ALA A 101 -22.70 12.66 7.16
C ALA A 101 -23.92 13.58 7.13
N THR A 102 -23.78 14.72 6.47
CA THR A 102 -24.82 15.74 6.31
C THR A 102 -24.88 16.20 4.85
N GLN A 103 -25.85 17.03 4.51
CA GLN A 103 -25.95 17.61 3.16
C GLN A 103 -24.79 18.56 2.83
N THR A 104 -24.10 19.12 3.82
CA THR A 104 -23.06 20.13 3.61
C THR A 104 -21.65 19.61 3.86
N MET A 105 -21.49 18.48 4.57
CA MET A 105 -20.19 17.89 4.85
C MET A 105 -20.29 16.43 5.32
N MET A 106 -19.18 15.70 5.19
CA MET A 106 -18.96 14.35 5.69
C MET A 106 -17.62 14.24 6.40
N PHE A 107 -17.60 13.64 7.60
CA PHE A 107 -16.38 13.37 8.36
C PHE A 107 -16.14 11.87 8.33
N ILE A 108 -15.03 11.47 7.72
CA ILE A 108 -14.62 10.07 7.63
C ILE A 108 -13.26 9.85 8.27
N THR A 109 -13.07 8.67 8.83
CA THR A 109 -11.80 8.19 9.34
C THR A 109 -11.45 6.90 8.60
N ILE A 110 -10.27 6.86 8.01
CA ILE A 110 -9.72 5.66 7.36
C ILE A 110 -8.53 5.20 8.20
N THR A 111 -8.50 3.92 8.56
CA THR A 111 -7.34 3.35 9.24
C THR A 111 -6.85 2.12 8.50
N GLY A 112 -5.58 1.77 8.68
CA GLY A 112 -5.00 0.61 8.04
C GLY A 112 -3.49 0.59 8.17
N TYR A 113 -2.86 -0.26 7.37
CA TYR A 113 -1.41 -0.38 7.34
C TYR A 113 -0.83 0.10 6.01
N VAL A 114 0.35 0.68 6.11
CA VAL A 114 1.11 1.22 5.00
C VAL A 114 2.55 0.77 5.09
N GLN A 115 3.07 0.27 3.97
CA GLN A 115 4.45 -0.16 3.84
C GLN A 115 5.27 0.97 3.22
N LEU A 116 6.40 1.32 3.81
CA LEU A 116 7.35 2.22 3.19
C LEU A 116 8.03 1.50 2.02
N ASP A 117 8.09 2.15 0.86
CA ASP A 117 8.72 1.61 -0.34
C ASP A 117 10.26 1.66 -0.18
N ASN A 118 10.81 0.67 0.52
CA ASN A 118 12.23 0.48 0.75
C ASN A 118 12.68 -0.90 0.24
N LYS A 119 13.83 -0.94 -0.43
CA LYS A 119 14.34 -2.12 -1.16
C LYS A 119 14.96 -3.20 -0.27
N GLU A 120 15.37 -2.86 0.95
CA GLU A 120 16.13 -3.77 1.82
C GLU A 120 15.24 -4.46 2.86
N GLU A 121 14.36 -3.73 3.55
CA GLU A 121 13.37 -4.30 4.45
C GLU A 121 12.06 -3.48 4.42
N PRO A 122 10.90 -4.12 4.22
CA PRO A 122 9.63 -3.43 4.20
C PRO A 122 9.20 -3.04 5.62
N ILE A 123 9.29 -1.75 5.93
CA ILE A 123 8.81 -1.23 7.22
C ILE A 123 7.31 -0.92 7.09
N ILE A 124 6.53 -1.52 7.97
CA ILE A 124 5.08 -1.29 8.05
C ILE A 124 4.76 -0.31 9.17
N TYR A 125 3.92 0.66 8.84
CA TYR A 125 3.32 1.61 9.76
C TYR A 125 1.81 1.41 9.82
N TYR A 126 1.24 1.68 10.99
CA TYR A 126 -0.19 1.95 11.12
C TYR A 126 -0.45 3.41 10.78
N PHE A 127 -1.55 3.66 10.06
CA PHE A 127 -2.04 5.01 9.85
C PHE A 127 -3.50 5.17 10.27
N ASN A 128 -3.83 6.37 10.71
CA ASN A 128 -5.19 6.85 10.94
C ASN A 128 -5.32 8.19 10.21
N ARG A 129 -6.16 8.24 9.17
CA ARG A 129 -6.31 9.41 8.30
C ARG A 129 -7.77 9.87 8.34
N THR A 130 -8.01 11.07 8.83
CA THR A 130 -9.32 11.68 8.90
C THR A 130 -9.50 12.71 7.80
N PHE A 131 -10.70 12.79 7.24
CA PHE A 131 -11.06 13.74 6.20
C PHE A 131 -12.36 14.45 6.56
N ILE A 132 -12.38 15.75 6.29
CA ILE A 132 -13.60 16.54 6.15
C ILE A 132 -13.82 16.75 4.66
N ILE A 133 -14.93 16.22 4.17
CA ILE A 133 -15.31 16.25 2.76
C ILE A 133 -16.55 17.13 2.62
N VAL A 134 -16.54 18.04 1.66
CA VAL A 134 -17.68 18.91 1.35
C VAL A 134 -18.16 18.67 -0.09
N PRO A 135 -19.46 18.78 -0.37
CA PRO A 135 -19.95 18.84 -1.74
C PRO A 135 -19.37 20.05 -2.46
N LYS A 136 -18.96 19.86 -3.72
CA LYS A 136 -18.46 20.93 -4.58
C LYS A 136 -18.85 20.63 -6.02
N ASP A 137 -19.59 21.55 -6.64
CA ASP A 137 -20.15 21.38 -7.98
C ASP A 137 -20.95 20.06 -8.06
N GLU A 138 -20.64 19.18 -9.01
CA GLU A 138 -21.26 17.86 -9.14
C GLU A 138 -20.55 16.75 -8.34
N GLY A 139 -19.59 17.10 -7.47
CA GLY A 139 -18.77 16.12 -6.77
C GLY A 139 -18.46 16.49 -5.32
N TYR A 140 -17.32 16.01 -4.86
CA TYR A 140 -16.84 16.19 -3.49
C TYR A 140 -15.39 16.69 -3.48
N CYS A 141 -15.08 17.49 -2.48
CA CYS A 141 -13.76 18.07 -2.26
C CYS A 141 -13.31 17.80 -0.83
N ILE A 142 -12.03 17.45 -0.65
CA ILE A 142 -11.44 17.33 0.68
C ILE A 142 -11.14 18.75 1.19
N GLN A 143 -11.89 19.19 2.19
CA GLN A 143 -11.69 20.48 2.83
C GLN A 143 -10.55 20.42 3.85
N ASN A 144 -10.53 19.39 4.69
CA ASN A 144 -9.47 19.18 5.68
C ASN A 144 -9.06 17.71 5.72
N GLU A 145 -7.79 17.49 6.03
CA GLU A 145 -7.20 16.17 6.19
C GLU A 145 -6.25 16.19 7.40
N GLN A 146 -6.29 15.13 8.19
CA GLN A 146 -5.27 14.87 9.21
C GLN A 146 -4.81 13.42 9.09
N LEU A 147 -3.50 13.23 8.97
CA LEU A 147 -2.83 11.94 8.93
C LEU A 147 -2.06 11.73 10.24
N HIS A 148 -2.34 10.62 10.90
CA HIS A 148 -1.53 10.11 11.99
C HIS A 148 -0.84 8.83 11.52
N ILE A 149 0.45 8.71 11.78
CA ILE A 149 1.22 7.50 11.50
C ILE A 149 1.96 7.10 12.78
N SER A 150 1.94 5.81 13.07
CA SER A 150 2.71 5.23 14.17
C SER A 150 3.38 3.94 13.73
N GLN A 151 4.58 3.70 14.27
CA GLN A 151 5.24 2.41 14.10
C GLN A 151 4.47 1.33 14.86
N LEU A 152 4.41 0.15 14.25
CA LEU A 152 3.75 -1.00 14.85
C LEU A 152 4.72 -1.77 15.78
N PRO A 153 4.29 -2.19 16.98
CA PRO A 153 5.06 -3.11 17.82
C PRO A 153 5.30 -4.44 17.09
N GLU A 154 6.45 -5.06 17.33
CA GLU A 154 6.86 -6.29 16.66
C GLU A 154 5.84 -7.44 16.84
N SER A 155 5.24 -7.54 18.03
CA SER A 155 4.20 -8.53 18.32
C SER A 155 2.92 -8.37 17.48
N GLN A 156 2.59 -7.14 17.07
CA GLN A 156 1.46 -6.84 16.19
C GLN A 156 1.84 -7.02 14.71
N LEU A 157 3.09 -6.73 14.36
CA LEU A 157 3.62 -6.95 13.01
C LEU A 157 3.62 -8.42 12.61
N THR A 158 4.04 -9.32 13.50
CA THR A 158 3.97 -10.78 13.25
C THR A 158 2.54 -11.25 13.00
N LYS A 159 1.57 -10.75 13.78
CA LYS A 159 0.14 -11.09 13.59
C LYS A 159 -0.38 -10.58 12.24
N LEU A 160 -0.01 -9.36 11.87
CA LEU A 160 -0.39 -8.78 10.58
C LEU A 160 0.16 -9.62 9.42
N HIS A 161 1.43 -10.03 9.47
CA HIS A 161 2.00 -10.91 8.44
C HIS A 161 1.25 -12.24 8.33
N GLN A 162 0.90 -12.86 9.46
CA GLN A 162 0.10 -14.09 9.45
C GLN A 162 -1.28 -13.87 8.81
N GLN A 163 -1.96 -12.76 9.12
CA GLN A 163 -3.26 -12.43 8.55
C GLN A 163 -3.18 -12.17 7.04
N LEU A 164 -2.18 -11.43 6.58
CA LEU A 164 -1.98 -11.15 5.16
C LEU A 164 -1.74 -12.43 4.36
N ASN A 165 -0.89 -13.32 4.86
CA ASN A 165 -0.61 -14.61 4.21
C ASN A 165 -1.87 -15.51 4.15
N GLN A 166 -2.75 -15.45 5.15
CA GLN A 166 -4.01 -16.20 5.13
C GLN A 166 -4.99 -15.66 4.07
N LEU A 167 -5.08 -14.34 3.92
CA LEU A 167 -5.94 -13.70 2.91
C LEU A 167 -5.47 -14.03 1.48
N GLU A 168 -4.16 -14.09 1.27
CA GLU A 168 -3.57 -14.48 -0.02
C GLU A 168 -3.88 -15.95 -0.35
N ASN A 169 -3.78 -16.85 0.64
CA ASN A 169 -4.12 -18.26 0.46
C ASN A 169 -5.62 -18.53 0.26
N GLN A 170 -6.51 -17.71 0.82
CA GLN A 170 -7.97 -17.84 0.62
C GLN A 170 -8.44 -17.40 -0.78
N GLN A 171 -7.73 -16.47 -1.43
CA GLN A 171 -8.00 -16.09 -2.81
C GLN A 171 -7.63 -17.19 -3.82
N ILE A 172 -6.79 -18.16 -3.43
CA ILE A 172 -6.39 -19.29 -4.29
C ILE A 172 -7.40 -20.46 -4.20
N GLN A 173 -8.22 -20.55 -3.15
CA GLN A 173 -9.11 -21.70 -2.90
C GLN A 173 -10.60 -21.46 -3.19
N SER A 174 -11.00 -20.26 -3.64
CA SER A 174 -12.42 -19.90 -3.77
C SER A 174 -12.99 -19.97 -5.20
N GLU A 175 -12.42 -20.81 -6.08
CA GLU A 175 -13.08 -21.25 -7.30
C GLU A 175 -12.79 -22.74 -7.53
N THR A 176 -13.66 -23.65 -7.08
CA THR A 176 -14.18 -24.84 -7.80
C THR A 176 -15.04 -25.70 -6.85
N PRO A 177 -16.35 -25.92 -7.11
CA PRO A 177 -17.15 -26.94 -6.42
C PRO A 177 -16.82 -28.36 -6.90
N ALA A 178 -16.81 -29.28 -5.94
CA ALA A 178 -16.36 -30.68 -6.00
C ALA A 178 -16.90 -31.58 -7.14
N LEU A 179 -16.10 -32.58 -7.53
CA LEU A 179 -16.55 -33.98 -7.63
C LEU A 179 -15.40 -35.00 -7.40
N SER A 180 -15.51 -35.71 -6.28
CA SER A 180 -15.16 -37.11 -5.96
C SER A 180 -14.05 -37.86 -6.72
N SER A 181 -13.07 -38.44 -5.99
CA SER A 181 -12.99 -39.89 -5.63
C SER A 181 -11.56 -40.40 -5.31
N VAL A 182 -11.39 -40.88 -4.07
CA VAL A 182 -10.55 -42.00 -3.52
C VAL A 182 -9.05 -42.21 -3.84
N GLU A 183 -8.24 -41.99 -2.79
CA GLU A 183 -7.36 -42.92 -2.03
C GLU A 183 -6.01 -43.49 -2.54
N VAL A 184 -5.01 -43.34 -1.64
CA VAL A 184 -3.71 -44.03 -1.39
C VAL A 184 -2.63 -43.95 -2.50
N THR A 185 -1.38 -43.53 -2.29
CA THR A 185 -0.39 -43.94 -1.27
C THR A 185 0.85 -43.03 -1.39
N ASN A 186 1.59 -42.87 -0.29
CA ASN A 186 2.88 -42.15 -0.18
C ASN A 186 3.86 -42.39 -1.34
N PHE A 187 4.59 -41.37 -1.79
CA PHE A 187 6.07 -41.26 -1.72
C PHE A 187 6.62 -40.01 -2.46
N VAL A 188 7.47 -39.28 -1.73
CA VAL A 188 8.61 -38.43 -2.16
C VAL A 188 8.32 -37.12 -2.91
N ALA A 189 8.50 -36.04 -2.14
CA ALA A 189 8.79 -34.67 -2.53
C ALA A 189 9.89 -34.58 -3.60
N THR A 190 9.50 -34.43 -4.88
CA THR A 190 10.32 -33.76 -5.91
C THR A 190 9.48 -33.13 -7.05
N GLU A 191 8.16 -33.35 -7.12
CA GLU A 191 7.34 -32.88 -8.25
C GLU A 191 6.69 -31.49 -8.06
N SER A 192 6.65 -30.95 -6.83
CA SER A 192 5.94 -29.69 -6.56
C SER A 192 6.56 -28.45 -7.21
N SER A 193 7.85 -28.50 -7.59
CA SER A 193 8.50 -27.39 -8.29
C SER A 193 8.00 -27.25 -9.73
N ASP A 194 7.87 -28.35 -10.45
CA ASP A 194 7.63 -28.28 -11.91
C ASP A 194 6.15 -28.06 -12.22
N GLU A 195 5.24 -28.62 -11.41
CA GLU A 195 3.81 -28.30 -11.50
C GLU A 195 3.52 -26.83 -11.14
N MET A 196 4.16 -26.31 -10.08
CA MET A 196 4.02 -24.89 -9.68
C MET A 196 4.54 -23.95 -10.77
N LYS A 197 5.66 -24.32 -11.41
CA LYS A 197 6.23 -23.60 -12.56
C LYS A 197 5.32 -23.62 -13.79
N GLN A 198 4.72 -24.77 -14.11
CA GLN A 198 3.75 -24.87 -15.20
C GLN A 198 2.51 -24.02 -14.90
N GLN A 199 2.01 -24.05 -13.66
CA GLN A 199 0.86 -23.25 -13.24
C GLN A 199 1.16 -21.74 -13.32
N MET A 200 2.33 -21.29 -12.87
CA MET A 200 2.77 -19.89 -13.01
C MET A 200 2.85 -19.47 -14.48
N THR A 201 3.36 -20.35 -15.35
CA THR A 201 3.47 -20.09 -16.80
C THR A 201 2.10 -19.90 -17.44
N LEU A 202 1.14 -20.76 -17.09
CA LEU A 202 -0.25 -20.68 -17.56
C LEU A 202 -0.91 -19.37 -17.08
N MET A 203 -0.76 -19.06 -15.80
CA MET A 203 -1.31 -17.84 -15.20
C MET A 203 -0.74 -16.58 -15.85
N LEU A 204 0.58 -16.52 -16.05
CA LEU A 204 1.23 -15.37 -16.67
C LEU A 204 0.79 -15.21 -18.13
N SER A 205 0.67 -16.30 -18.88
CA SER A 205 0.16 -16.30 -20.27
C SER A 205 -1.26 -15.75 -20.34
N GLN A 206 -2.14 -16.15 -19.41
CA GLN A 206 -3.50 -15.63 -19.36
C GLN A 206 -3.55 -14.13 -19.03
N GLN A 207 -2.76 -13.67 -18.06
CA GLN A 207 -2.76 -12.27 -17.63
C GLN A 207 -2.13 -11.31 -18.66
N THR A 208 -1.04 -11.73 -19.31
CA THR A 208 -0.30 -10.90 -20.28
C THR A 208 -0.78 -11.06 -21.71
N ASN A 209 -1.63 -12.07 -21.95
CA ASN A 209 -2.06 -12.54 -23.28
C ASN A 209 -0.87 -12.97 -24.18
N MET A 210 0.32 -13.20 -23.62
CA MET A 210 1.43 -13.83 -24.34
C MET A 210 1.17 -15.34 -24.45
N ASN A 211 1.81 -16.02 -25.41
CA ASN A 211 1.81 -17.46 -25.49
C ASN A 211 2.67 -18.10 -24.36
N LEU A 212 2.57 -19.43 -24.22
CA LEU A 212 3.21 -20.15 -23.13
C LEU A 212 4.74 -20.11 -23.20
N GLU A 213 5.32 -20.12 -24.39
CA GLU A 213 6.77 -20.10 -24.59
C GLU A 213 7.38 -18.78 -24.09
N TRP A 214 6.76 -17.65 -24.44
CA TRP A 214 7.22 -16.33 -24.01
C TRP A 214 6.91 -16.05 -22.54
N SER A 215 5.80 -16.58 -22.03
CA SER A 215 5.48 -16.51 -20.61
C SER A 215 6.46 -17.32 -19.76
N LEU A 216 6.85 -18.51 -20.23
CA LEU A 216 7.86 -19.34 -19.58
C LEU A 216 9.21 -18.63 -19.56
N LYS A 217 9.63 -18.06 -20.69
CA LYS A 217 10.89 -17.32 -20.80
C LYS A 217 10.92 -16.11 -19.86
N CYS A 218 9.82 -15.36 -19.79
CA CYS A 218 9.69 -14.23 -18.86
C CYS A 218 9.85 -14.67 -17.40
N LEU A 219 9.26 -15.80 -17.00
CA LEU A 219 9.42 -16.33 -15.64
C LEU A 219 10.84 -16.83 -15.39
N GLN A 220 11.50 -17.43 -16.38
CA GLN A 220 12.90 -17.85 -16.26
C GLN A 220 13.83 -16.66 -16.06
N ASP A 221 13.64 -15.59 -16.84
CA ASP A 221 14.43 -14.37 -16.77
C ASP A 221 14.24 -13.60 -15.45
N THR A 222 13.08 -13.76 -14.80
CA THR A 222 12.79 -13.17 -13.48
C THR A 222 12.97 -14.13 -12.30
N GLN A 223 13.70 -15.24 -12.51
CA GLN A 223 13.97 -16.24 -11.48
C GLN A 223 12.69 -16.79 -10.81
N TRP A 224 11.64 -16.98 -11.59
CA TRP A 224 10.33 -17.48 -11.16
C TRP A 224 9.63 -16.59 -10.14
N ASN A 225 10.00 -15.32 -10.05
CA ASN A 225 9.25 -14.32 -9.30
C ASN A 225 8.13 -13.75 -10.20
N TYR A 226 6.89 -14.06 -9.84
CA TYR A 226 5.70 -13.72 -10.63
C TYR A 226 5.46 -12.21 -10.72
N ASP A 227 5.61 -11.47 -9.62
CA ASP A 227 5.44 -10.02 -9.59
C ASP A 227 6.49 -9.30 -10.44
N ASN A 228 7.73 -9.80 -10.41
CA ASN A 228 8.80 -9.30 -11.25
C ASN A 228 8.53 -9.61 -12.73
N ALA A 229 7.99 -10.78 -13.05
CA ALA A 229 7.62 -11.14 -14.43
C ALA A 229 6.54 -10.20 -14.99
N ILE A 230 5.50 -9.92 -14.20
CA ILE A 230 4.44 -8.97 -14.56
C ILE A 230 5.02 -7.55 -14.73
N SER A 231 5.87 -7.12 -13.80
CA SER A 231 6.51 -5.80 -13.87
C SER A 231 7.43 -5.66 -15.08
N ALA A 232 8.22 -6.69 -15.39
CA ALA A 232 9.08 -6.74 -16.57
C ALA A 232 8.27 -6.74 -17.87
N PHE A 233 7.14 -7.44 -17.91
CA PHE A 233 6.21 -7.41 -19.04
C PHE A 233 5.64 -6.01 -19.26
N ILE A 234 5.15 -5.35 -18.20
CA ILE A 234 4.56 -4.00 -18.30
C ILE A 234 5.61 -2.99 -18.78
N LEU A 235 6.82 -3.05 -18.23
CA LEU A 235 7.91 -2.14 -18.56
C LEU A 235 8.39 -2.31 -20.01
N ASN A 236 8.46 -3.55 -20.49
CA ASN A 236 9.01 -3.88 -21.81
C ASN A 236 7.93 -4.22 -22.84
N ARG A 237 6.66 -3.90 -22.57
CA ARG A 237 5.52 -4.30 -23.41
C ARG A 237 5.67 -3.92 -24.89
N GLU A 238 6.25 -2.75 -25.15
CA GLU A 238 6.48 -2.22 -26.51
C GLU A 238 7.66 -2.90 -27.23
N GLN A 239 8.53 -3.59 -26.49
CA GLN A 239 9.73 -4.26 -27.01
C GLN A 239 9.53 -5.78 -27.19
N ILE A 240 8.39 -6.31 -26.75
CA ILE A 240 8.07 -7.73 -26.89
C ILE A 240 7.70 -8.03 -28.36
N PRO A 241 8.34 -9.02 -29.01
CA PRO A 241 8.03 -9.38 -30.40
C PRO A 241 6.55 -9.76 -30.58
N SER A 242 5.97 -9.40 -31.73
CA SER A 242 4.58 -9.74 -32.06
C SER A 242 4.30 -11.25 -32.04
N GLN A 243 5.33 -12.08 -32.29
CA GLN A 243 5.27 -13.54 -32.19
C GLN A 243 4.90 -14.04 -30.80
N ALA A 244 5.18 -13.26 -29.74
CA ALA A 244 4.82 -13.59 -28.37
C ALA A 244 3.30 -13.59 -28.13
N PHE A 245 2.52 -12.98 -29.04
CA PHE A 245 1.06 -12.86 -28.92
C PHE A 245 0.31 -13.76 -29.92
N THR A 246 1.03 -14.56 -30.69
CA THR A 246 0.44 -15.60 -31.56
C THR A 246 0.21 -16.85 -30.70
N LYS A 247 -1.05 -17.29 -30.61
CA LYS A 247 -1.47 -18.48 -29.85
C LYS A 247 -1.39 -19.74 -30.68
#